data_AF-A0A291RJ64-F1
#
_entry.id   AF-A0A291RJ64-F1
#
_cell.length_a   1.000
_cell.length_b   1.000
_cell.length_c   1.000
_cell.angle_alpha   90.00
_cell.angle_beta   90.00
_cell.angle_gamma   90.00
#
_symmetry.space_group_name_H-M   'P 1'
#
loop_
_entity.id
_entity.type
_entity.pdbx_description
1 polymer ?
#
loop_
_entity_poly.entity_id
_entity_poly.type
_entity_poly.pdbx_seq_one_letter_code
_entity_poly.pdbx_strand_id
1 'polypeptide(L)'
;MLDDVRSEINENPGAVVAIVLRDGATIGMTIRELDPDLFDSGCRLAYLSRKSIEAVLQDQENNAGRTFPALEPFRDRGKADPDDVPGATFRLEKHLIRSGLPVTTPGAHIILLDSGHRGTIQEGLSAAFPKPSFSGHYLFHVQSPDDPHKGTKTGHILHLSPERAHPADPEDPARIYTDKDPVAVFEHLLHGTMSTTHGHDDRGNPLRQLEYPSTDQISPLVLAPQYSDPQVRIAIMDIAQRTVANCARTIAAFDRAGIDYRPQLTEQARTCTQRVQSWAYGDSTGDPAFNALADSFVRRTDKNLVHRLRAITNDLGIVATTATWLGYHNLSPTHKERYVDLLERTTDSPGPATPEGQSHG
;
A
#
# COMPACT_ATOMS: atom_id res chain seq x y z
N MET A 1 14.73 -1.07 -12.25
CA MET A 1 13.60 -0.12 -12.42
C MET A 1 13.94 1.05 -13.31
N LEU A 2 14.74 2.04 -12.88
CA LEU A 2 14.99 3.24 -13.70
C LEU A 2 15.57 2.92 -15.09
N ASP A 3 16.51 1.98 -15.16
CA ASP A 3 17.09 1.53 -16.43
C ASP A 3 16.02 0.93 -17.37
N ASP A 4 15.15 0.06 -16.86
CA ASP A 4 14.03 -0.54 -17.63
C ASP A 4 13.03 0.52 -18.11
N VAL A 5 12.69 1.51 -17.26
CA VAL A 5 11.81 2.63 -17.63
C VAL A 5 12.43 3.43 -18.78
N ARG A 6 13.75 3.70 -18.72
CA ARG A 6 14.47 4.38 -19.81
C ARG A 6 14.45 3.54 -21.09
N SER A 7 14.63 2.22 -20.99
CA SER A 7 14.51 1.32 -22.14
C SER A 7 13.13 1.41 -22.79
N GLU A 8 12.08 1.35 -21.98
CA GLU A 8 10.70 1.41 -22.47
C GLU A 8 10.35 2.76 -23.11
N ILE A 9 10.86 3.87 -22.56
CA ILE A 9 10.73 5.20 -23.19
C ILE A 9 11.46 5.26 -24.53
N ASN A 10 12.64 4.64 -24.65
CA ASN A 10 13.37 4.58 -25.91
C ASN A 10 12.63 3.73 -26.96
N GLU A 11 11.98 2.65 -26.53
CA GLU A 11 11.14 1.80 -27.37
C GLU A 11 9.82 2.47 -27.76
N ASN A 12 9.29 3.36 -26.92
CA ASN A 12 8.05 4.10 -27.13
C ASN A 12 8.28 5.62 -27.01
N PRO A 13 8.89 6.28 -28.01
CA PRO A 13 9.13 7.72 -27.99
C PRO A 13 7.80 8.48 -27.80
N GLY A 14 7.64 9.15 -26.65
CA GLY A 14 6.40 9.82 -26.27
C GLY A 14 5.64 9.17 -25.12
N ALA A 15 6.15 8.06 -24.56
CA ALA A 15 5.66 7.49 -23.33
C ALA A 15 5.73 8.52 -22.17
N VAL A 16 4.70 8.53 -21.33
CA VAL A 16 4.64 9.39 -20.13
C VAL A 16 4.69 8.51 -18.88
N VAL A 17 5.57 8.85 -17.94
CA VAL A 17 5.73 8.10 -16.70
C VAL A 17 4.78 8.66 -15.64
N ALA A 18 3.86 7.85 -15.14
CA ALA A 18 2.93 8.19 -14.08
C ALA A 18 3.40 7.62 -12.74
N ILE A 19 3.77 8.47 -11.79
CA ILE A 19 4.13 8.08 -10.43
C ILE A 19 2.86 8.02 -9.58
N VAL A 20 2.45 6.82 -9.16
CA VAL A 20 1.26 6.62 -8.31
C VAL A 20 1.61 7.02 -6.88
N LEU A 21 1.11 8.16 -6.43
CA LEU A 21 1.72 8.83 -5.27
C LEU A 21 1.56 8.13 -3.92
N ARG A 22 0.48 7.38 -3.69
CA ARG A 22 0.28 6.72 -2.38
C ARG A 22 1.49 5.87 -2.01
N ASP A 23 1.82 4.92 -2.87
CA ASP A 23 2.85 3.92 -2.57
C ASP A 23 4.13 4.12 -3.44
N GLY A 24 4.03 4.86 -4.55
CA GLY A 24 5.14 5.20 -5.45
C GLY A 24 5.81 6.56 -5.23
N ALA A 25 5.39 7.38 -4.25
CA ALA A 25 5.99 8.70 -4.01
C ALA A 25 7.51 8.65 -3.80
N THR A 26 8.01 7.69 -3.03
CA THR A 26 9.45 7.54 -2.76
C THR A 26 10.22 7.10 -4.00
N ILE A 27 9.60 6.34 -4.90
CA ILE A 27 10.16 6.02 -6.22
C ILE A 27 10.31 7.31 -7.03
N GLY A 28 9.27 8.14 -7.08
CA GLY A 28 9.30 9.44 -7.74
C GLY A 28 10.38 10.38 -7.18
N MET A 29 10.49 10.48 -5.85
CA MET A 29 11.56 11.25 -5.20
C MET A 29 12.95 10.72 -5.53
N THR A 30 13.11 9.40 -5.62
CA THR A 30 14.37 8.76 -6.00
C THR A 30 14.74 9.09 -7.44
N ILE A 31 13.79 8.98 -8.38
CA ILE A 31 14.01 9.33 -9.79
C ILE A 31 14.40 10.79 -9.93
N ARG A 32 13.73 11.71 -9.22
CA ARG A 32 14.07 13.14 -9.26
C ARG A 32 15.53 13.43 -8.91
N GLU A 33 16.10 12.67 -7.98
CA GLU A 33 17.49 12.86 -7.54
C GLU A 33 18.49 12.13 -8.44
N LEU A 34 18.13 10.97 -9.00
CA LEU A 34 18.98 10.16 -9.88
C LEU A 34 18.98 10.66 -11.34
N ASP A 35 17.85 11.15 -11.82
CA ASP A 35 17.61 11.59 -13.19
C ASP A 35 16.61 12.76 -13.20
N PRO A 36 17.08 13.98 -12.85
CA PRO A 36 16.22 15.15 -12.78
C PRO A 36 15.61 15.52 -14.15
N ASP A 37 16.35 15.29 -15.24
CA ASP A 37 15.89 15.61 -16.59
C ASP A 37 14.71 14.72 -17.00
N LEU A 38 14.79 13.41 -16.74
CA LEU A 38 13.66 12.50 -16.95
C LEU A 38 12.47 12.88 -16.07
N PHE A 39 12.73 13.18 -14.80
CA PHE A 39 11.65 13.54 -13.87
C PHE A 39 10.88 14.79 -14.34
N ASP A 40 11.60 15.86 -14.67
CA ASP A 40 10.99 17.14 -15.05
C ASP A 40 10.30 17.05 -16.43
N SER A 41 10.90 16.33 -17.39
CA SER A 41 10.35 16.24 -18.76
C SER A 41 9.25 15.19 -18.91
N GLY A 42 9.42 14.01 -18.31
CA GLY A 42 8.64 12.81 -18.61
C GLY A 42 7.80 12.23 -17.47
N CYS A 43 8.08 12.59 -16.20
CA CYS A 43 7.32 12.09 -15.06
C CYS A 43 6.15 13.01 -14.67
N ARG A 44 5.01 12.41 -14.34
CA ARG A 44 3.79 13.08 -13.86
C ARG A 44 3.30 12.42 -12.58
N LEU A 45 2.88 13.23 -11.62
CA LEU A 45 2.36 12.73 -10.35
C LEU A 45 0.87 12.38 -10.49
N ALA A 46 0.54 11.11 -10.26
CA ALA A 46 -0.81 10.60 -10.33
C ALA A 46 -1.37 10.37 -8.92
N TYR A 47 -2.29 11.24 -8.50
CA TYR A 47 -3.03 11.10 -7.25
C TYR A 47 -4.16 10.08 -7.43
N LEU A 48 -3.84 8.83 -7.16
CA LEU A 48 -4.71 7.70 -7.39
C LEU A 48 -4.83 6.85 -6.12
N SER A 49 -6.01 6.27 -5.93
CA SER A 49 -6.23 5.23 -4.95
C SER A 49 -7.18 4.17 -5.50
N ARG A 50 -7.18 2.98 -4.89
CA ARG A 50 -8.15 1.94 -5.24
C ARG A 50 -9.59 2.43 -5.03
N LYS A 51 -9.82 3.28 -4.02
CA LYS A 51 -11.11 3.94 -3.77
C LYS A 51 -11.53 4.82 -4.95
N SER A 52 -10.63 5.71 -5.42
CA SER A 52 -10.97 6.63 -6.51
C SER A 52 -11.20 5.89 -7.83
N ILE A 53 -10.43 4.84 -8.11
CA ILE A 53 -10.59 4.01 -9.31
C ILE A 53 -11.91 3.23 -9.26
N GLU A 54 -12.24 2.60 -8.13
CA GLU A 54 -13.51 1.89 -7.99
C GLU A 54 -14.72 2.84 -8.15
N ALA A 55 -14.64 4.07 -7.62
CA ALA A 55 -15.68 5.08 -7.82
C ALA A 55 -15.89 5.41 -9.30
N VAL A 56 -14.81 5.49 -10.10
CA VAL A 56 -14.91 5.68 -11.56
C VAL A 56 -15.57 4.49 -12.25
N LEU A 57 -15.20 3.26 -11.90
CA LEU A 57 -15.83 2.09 -12.50
C LEU A 57 -17.33 2.04 -12.20
N GLN A 58 -17.73 2.31 -10.95
CA GLN A 58 -19.14 2.37 -10.56
C GLN A 58 -19.89 3.51 -11.25
N ASP A 59 -19.29 4.69 -11.42
CA ASP A 59 -19.87 5.79 -12.17
C ASP A 59 -20.15 5.41 -13.63
N GLN A 60 -19.22 4.70 -14.28
CA GLN A 60 -19.39 4.21 -15.64
C GLN A 60 -20.42 3.07 -15.76
N GLU A 61 -20.51 2.20 -14.75
CA GLU A 61 -21.59 1.20 -14.65
C GLU A 61 -22.96 1.88 -14.55
N ASN A 62 -23.08 2.86 -13.63
CA ASN A 62 -24.35 3.53 -13.32
C ASN A 62 -24.83 4.47 -14.44
N ASN A 63 -23.92 5.23 -15.06
CA ASN A 63 -24.29 6.30 -15.99
C ASN A 63 -24.12 5.94 -17.47
N ALA A 64 -23.20 5.02 -17.80
CA ALA A 64 -22.92 4.64 -19.18
C ALA A 64 -23.29 3.18 -19.51
N GLY A 65 -23.81 2.42 -18.53
CA GLY A 65 -24.17 1.01 -18.71
C GLY A 65 -22.98 0.11 -19.06
N ARG A 66 -21.74 0.55 -18.79
CA ARG A 66 -20.55 -0.27 -19.02
C ARG A 66 -20.51 -1.41 -18.00
N THR A 67 -19.84 -2.50 -18.35
CA THR A 67 -19.59 -3.63 -17.44
C THR A 67 -18.11 -4.00 -17.47
N PHE A 68 -17.60 -4.50 -16.35
CA PHE A 68 -16.18 -4.84 -16.18
C PHE A 68 -15.95 -6.25 -15.63
N PRO A 69 -16.55 -7.29 -16.23
CA PRO A 69 -16.47 -8.66 -15.69
C PRO A 69 -15.03 -9.17 -15.56
N ALA A 70 -14.14 -8.80 -16.49
CA ALA A 70 -12.73 -9.18 -16.45
C ALA A 70 -11.94 -8.53 -15.29
N LEU A 71 -12.48 -7.47 -14.67
CA LEU A 71 -11.82 -6.78 -13.56
C LEU A 71 -12.28 -7.25 -12.18
N GLU A 72 -13.36 -8.02 -12.05
CA GLU A 72 -13.90 -8.39 -10.74
C GLU A 72 -12.87 -8.98 -9.75
N PRO A 73 -11.88 -9.80 -10.17
CA PRO A 73 -10.82 -10.30 -9.26
C PRO A 73 -9.93 -9.20 -8.65
N PHE A 74 -9.93 -8.00 -9.23
CA PHE A 74 -9.16 -6.83 -8.79
C PHE A 74 -10.01 -5.82 -8.01
N ARG A 75 -11.33 -5.95 -8.06
CA ARG A 75 -12.26 -4.98 -7.49
C ARG A 75 -12.56 -5.28 -6.04
N ASP A 76 -12.77 -4.20 -5.30
CA ASP A 76 -13.31 -4.21 -3.94
C ASP A 76 -14.44 -3.19 -3.95
N ARG A 77 -15.65 -3.62 -4.34
CA ARG A 77 -16.79 -2.72 -4.60
C ARG A 77 -17.16 -1.88 -3.37
N GLY A 78 -16.88 -2.38 -2.16
CA GLY A 78 -17.12 -1.67 -0.90
C GLY A 78 -16.10 -0.58 -0.57
N LYS A 79 -15.03 -0.42 -1.36
CA LYS A 79 -14.02 0.63 -1.15
C LYS A 79 -14.48 2.02 -1.55
N ALA A 80 -15.32 2.12 -2.57
CA ALA A 80 -15.83 3.40 -3.03
C ALA A 80 -16.79 3.97 -1.99
N ASP A 81 -16.70 5.28 -1.75
CA ASP A 81 -17.72 5.99 -1.00
C ASP A 81 -18.86 6.29 -1.97
N PRO A 82 -20.10 5.88 -1.66
CA PRO A 82 -21.25 6.10 -2.55
C PRO A 82 -21.42 7.56 -2.97
N ASP A 83 -21.11 8.52 -2.08
CA ASP A 83 -21.24 9.95 -2.36
C ASP A 83 -20.18 10.45 -3.35
N ASP A 84 -19.03 9.76 -3.43
CA ASP A 84 -17.96 10.06 -4.36
C ASP A 84 -18.18 9.46 -5.76
N VAL A 85 -19.14 8.54 -5.93
CA VAL A 85 -19.38 7.82 -7.21
C VAL A 85 -19.90 8.75 -8.31
N PRO A 86 -21.02 9.49 -8.15
CA PRO A 86 -21.57 10.29 -9.24
C PRO A 86 -20.56 11.30 -9.80
N GLY A 87 -20.25 11.21 -11.09
CA GLY A 87 -19.31 12.10 -11.78
C GLY A 87 -17.83 11.82 -11.52
N ALA A 88 -17.50 10.72 -10.84
CA ALA A 88 -16.12 10.34 -10.54
C ALA A 88 -15.26 10.23 -11.82
N THR A 89 -15.82 9.70 -12.92
CA THR A 89 -15.10 9.54 -14.19
C THR A 89 -14.57 10.87 -14.69
N PHE A 90 -15.44 11.88 -14.74
CA PHE A 90 -15.08 13.20 -15.24
C PHE A 90 -14.04 13.89 -14.34
N ARG A 91 -14.21 13.80 -13.01
CA ARG A 91 -13.27 14.42 -12.06
C ARG A 91 -11.89 13.78 -12.15
N LEU A 92 -11.81 12.44 -12.27
CA LEU A 92 -10.54 11.75 -12.43
C LEU A 92 -9.90 12.00 -13.81
N GLU A 93 -10.68 11.97 -14.90
CA GLU A 93 -10.16 12.30 -16.23
C GLU A 93 -9.53 13.70 -16.23
N LYS A 94 -10.22 14.68 -15.65
CA LYS A 94 -9.73 16.06 -15.51
C LYS A 94 -8.44 16.13 -14.70
N HIS A 95 -8.33 15.38 -13.60
CA HIS A 95 -7.10 15.27 -12.81
C HIS A 95 -5.94 14.75 -13.66
N LEU A 96 -6.15 13.63 -14.35
CA LEU A 96 -5.11 12.96 -15.14
C LEU A 96 -4.63 13.86 -16.29
N ILE A 97 -5.55 14.47 -17.05
CA ILE A 97 -5.21 15.41 -18.13
C ILE A 97 -4.45 16.64 -17.58
N ARG A 98 -4.93 17.25 -16.49
CA ARG A 98 -4.25 18.42 -15.88
C ARG A 98 -2.87 18.06 -15.33
N SER A 99 -2.70 16.82 -14.90
CA SER A 99 -1.41 16.27 -14.48
C SER A 99 -0.52 15.92 -15.67
N GLY A 100 -0.95 16.16 -16.91
CA GLY A 100 -0.16 15.89 -18.12
C GLY A 100 -0.18 14.43 -18.57
N LEU A 101 -1.12 13.62 -18.07
CA LEU A 101 -1.28 12.22 -18.50
C LEU A 101 -2.26 12.14 -19.70
N PRO A 102 -1.85 11.53 -20.82
CA PRO A 102 -2.61 11.53 -22.07
C PRO A 102 -3.73 10.45 -22.09
N VAL A 103 -4.56 10.40 -21.06
CA VAL A 103 -5.56 9.33 -20.86
C VAL A 103 -6.71 9.32 -21.88
N THR A 104 -6.87 10.42 -22.62
CA THR A 104 -7.86 10.54 -23.70
C THR A 104 -7.25 10.45 -25.10
N THR A 105 -5.94 10.26 -25.22
CA THR A 105 -5.20 10.25 -26.48
C THR A 105 -5.04 8.81 -26.99
N PRO A 106 -5.65 8.45 -28.14
CA PRO A 106 -5.48 7.12 -28.73
C PRO A 106 -4.02 6.81 -29.04
N GLY A 107 -3.56 5.61 -28.67
CA GLY A 107 -2.21 5.14 -28.97
C GLY A 107 -1.11 5.77 -28.12
N ALA A 108 -1.44 6.65 -27.17
CA ALA A 108 -0.48 7.10 -26.17
C ALA A 108 -0.08 5.94 -25.26
N HIS A 109 1.13 6.00 -24.70
CA HIS A 109 1.64 4.99 -23.78
C HIS A 109 1.93 5.60 -22.41
N ILE A 110 1.41 4.98 -21.35
CA ILE A 110 1.60 5.43 -19.98
C ILE A 110 2.29 4.35 -19.17
N ILE A 111 3.44 4.68 -18.59
CA ILE A 111 4.23 3.79 -17.75
C ILE A 111 3.91 4.10 -16.28
N LEU A 112 3.30 3.17 -15.55
CA LEU A 112 2.95 3.35 -14.15
C LEU A 112 4.09 2.93 -13.23
N LEU A 113 4.44 3.77 -12.26
CA LEU A 113 5.38 3.43 -11.19
C LEU A 113 4.66 3.35 -9.84
N ASP A 114 4.79 2.20 -9.18
CA ASP A 114 4.11 1.86 -7.94
C ASP A 114 4.96 0.85 -7.13
N SER A 115 4.63 0.62 -5.85
CA SER A 115 5.18 -0.49 -5.08
C SER A 115 4.19 -1.66 -4.92
N GLY A 116 2.96 -1.51 -5.41
CA GLY A 116 1.87 -2.47 -5.19
C GLY A 116 2.03 -3.83 -5.88
N HIS A 117 1.43 -4.86 -5.29
CA HIS A 117 1.67 -6.27 -5.61
C HIS A 117 0.94 -6.82 -6.85
N ARG A 118 -0.30 -6.37 -7.15
CA ARG A 118 -1.17 -6.95 -8.19
C ARG A 118 -1.41 -6.06 -9.42
N GLY A 119 -1.02 -4.78 -9.38
CA GLY A 119 -1.32 -3.83 -10.46
C GLY A 119 -2.79 -3.40 -10.56
N THR A 120 -3.57 -3.45 -9.47
CA THR A 120 -5.00 -3.08 -9.45
C THR A 120 -5.29 -1.69 -10.04
N ILE A 121 -4.41 -0.70 -9.79
CA ILE A 121 -4.58 0.65 -10.33
C ILE A 121 -4.43 0.66 -11.84
N GLN A 122 -3.43 -0.05 -12.38
CA GLN A 122 -3.25 -0.21 -13.83
C GLN A 122 -4.48 -0.82 -14.47
N GLU A 123 -4.98 -1.92 -13.91
CA GLU A 123 -6.14 -2.62 -14.47
C GLU A 123 -7.40 -1.76 -14.47
N GLY A 124 -7.65 -1.03 -13.38
CA GLY A 124 -8.76 -0.09 -13.33
C GLY A 124 -8.60 1.08 -14.29
N LEU A 125 -7.39 1.61 -14.49
CA LEU A 125 -7.12 2.67 -15.48
C LEU A 125 -7.31 2.16 -16.91
N SER A 126 -6.77 0.99 -17.26
CA SER A 126 -6.92 0.37 -18.58
C SER A 126 -8.39 0.19 -18.96
N ALA A 127 -9.24 -0.20 -18.00
CA ALA A 127 -10.67 -0.34 -18.27
C ALA A 127 -11.42 1.00 -18.33
N ALA A 128 -11.13 1.90 -17.39
CA ALA A 128 -11.80 3.20 -17.31
C ALA A 128 -11.44 4.11 -18.51
N PHE A 129 -10.17 4.07 -18.94
CA PHE A 129 -9.59 4.91 -19.99
C PHE A 129 -8.85 4.06 -21.03
N PRO A 130 -9.56 3.39 -21.95
CA PRO A 130 -8.97 2.38 -22.85
C PRO A 130 -8.25 2.95 -24.09
N LYS A 131 -8.12 4.28 -24.19
CA LYS A 131 -7.50 4.94 -25.36
C LYS A 131 -5.97 4.81 -25.38
N PRO A 132 -5.25 5.08 -24.26
CA PRO A 132 -3.84 4.73 -24.15
C PRO A 132 -3.62 3.24 -23.84
N SER A 133 -2.39 2.78 -24.04
CA SER A 133 -1.87 1.54 -23.45
C SER A 133 -1.16 1.84 -22.13
N PHE A 134 -1.16 0.85 -21.23
CA PHE A 134 -0.50 0.95 -19.94
C PHE A 134 0.51 -0.19 -19.76
N SER A 135 1.68 0.15 -19.24
CA SER A 135 2.60 -0.78 -18.61
C SER A 135 2.83 -0.37 -17.16
N GLY A 136 3.38 -1.27 -16.36
CA GLY A 136 3.66 -0.98 -14.95
C GLY A 136 4.97 -1.54 -14.47
N HIS A 137 5.73 -0.72 -13.76
CA HIS A 137 6.91 -1.12 -13.01
C HIS A 137 6.63 -1.00 -11.52
N TYR A 138 6.70 -2.15 -10.85
CA TYR A 138 6.37 -2.32 -9.45
C TYR A 138 7.61 -2.72 -8.66
N LEU A 139 7.70 -2.34 -7.38
CA LEU A 139 8.69 -2.98 -6.49
C LEU A 139 8.42 -4.48 -6.38
N PHE A 140 7.17 -4.85 -6.15
CA PHE A 140 6.74 -6.24 -6.01
C PHE A 140 5.62 -6.53 -7.01
N HIS A 141 5.70 -7.62 -7.76
CA HIS A 141 4.64 -8.05 -8.64
C HIS A 141 4.40 -9.55 -8.50
N VAL A 142 3.14 -9.92 -8.26
CA VAL A 142 2.67 -11.30 -8.38
C VAL A 142 1.45 -11.28 -9.30
N GLN A 143 1.59 -11.93 -10.45
CA GLN A 143 0.57 -11.96 -11.49
C GLN A 143 -0.67 -12.69 -10.96
N SER A 144 -1.83 -12.04 -11.12
CA SER A 144 -3.10 -12.71 -10.89
C SER A 144 -3.36 -13.72 -12.02
N PRO A 145 -3.87 -14.93 -11.74
CA PRO A 145 -4.27 -15.86 -12.79
C PRO A 145 -5.26 -15.24 -13.80
N ASP A 146 -6.11 -14.35 -13.30
CA ASP A 146 -7.18 -13.68 -14.02
C ASP A 146 -6.80 -12.27 -14.50
N ASP A 147 -5.50 -11.92 -14.54
CA ASP A 147 -5.04 -10.64 -15.09
C ASP A 147 -5.39 -10.55 -16.59
N PRO A 148 -6.20 -9.56 -17.03
CA PRO A 148 -6.57 -9.42 -18.45
C PRO A 148 -5.43 -8.83 -19.30
N HIS A 149 -4.39 -8.25 -18.68
CA HIS A 149 -3.23 -7.66 -19.36
C HIS A 149 -1.92 -8.32 -18.89
N LYS A 150 -1.81 -9.64 -19.01
CA LYS A 150 -0.59 -10.41 -18.67
C LYS A 150 0.63 -9.89 -19.43
N GLY A 151 1.79 -9.92 -18.78
CA GLY A 151 3.07 -9.47 -19.36
C GLY A 151 3.28 -7.95 -19.45
N THR A 152 2.27 -7.13 -19.12
CA THR A 152 2.39 -5.66 -19.13
C THR A 152 2.95 -5.08 -17.82
N LYS A 153 3.32 -5.94 -16.86
CA LYS A 153 3.73 -5.56 -15.51
C LYS A 153 5.06 -6.19 -15.17
N THR A 154 5.96 -5.41 -14.57
CA THR A 154 7.28 -5.86 -14.16
C THR A 154 7.54 -5.52 -12.70
N GLY A 155 7.69 -6.54 -11.87
CA GLY A 155 8.27 -6.43 -10.53
C GLY A 155 9.81 -6.38 -10.56
N HIS A 156 10.40 -5.54 -9.71
CA HIS A 156 11.86 -5.27 -9.70
C HIS A 156 12.60 -5.86 -8.51
N ILE A 157 11.94 -6.02 -7.35
CA ILE A 157 12.48 -6.76 -6.19
C ILE A 157 11.92 -8.19 -6.21
N LEU A 158 10.62 -8.31 -6.49
CA LEU A 158 9.94 -9.58 -6.67
C LEU A 158 9.09 -9.52 -7.93
N HIS A 159 9.19 -10.52 -8.81
CA HIS A 159 8.30 -10.75 -9.93
C HIS A 159 7.93 -12.22 -9.96
N LEU A 160 6.66 -12.55 -9.81
CA LEU A 160 6.15 -13.90 -9.97
C LEU A 160 5.03 -13.94 -11.00
N SER A 161 5.30 -14.60 -12.12
CA SER A 161 4.34 -14.96 -13.14
C SER A 161 4.63 -16.39 -13.62
N PRO A 162 3.72 -17.03 -14.39
CA PRO A 162 3.99 -18.32 -15.02
C PRO A 162 5.22 -18.28 -15.94
N GLU A 163 5.52 -17.13 -16.55
CA GLU A 163 6.59 -16.97 -17.52
C GLU A 163 7.91 -16.48 -16.90
N ARG A 164 7.87 -15.85 -15.73
CA ARG A 164 9.04 -15.23 -15.08
C ARG A 164 8.97 -15.35 -13.56
N ALA A 165 10.08 -15.78 -12.97
CA ALA A 165 10.34 -15.68 -11.54
C ALA A 165 11.60 -14.84 -11.29
N HIS A 166 11.47 -13.78 -10.50
CA HIS A 166 12.56 -12.95 -10.01
C HIS A 166 12.37 -12.69 -8.51
N PRO A 167 13.37 -12.92 -7.66
CA PRO A 167 14.58 -13.72 -7.95
C PRO A 167 14.21 -15.13 -8.42
N ALA A 168 15.05 -15.77 -9.25
CA ALA A 168 14.77 -17.11 -9.75
C ALA A 168 14.90 -18.17 -8.64
N ASP A 169 15.86 -17.98 -7.74
CA ASP A 169 16.08 -18.83 -6.58
C ASP A 169 14.88 -18.75 -5.61
N PRO A 170 14.23 -19.88 -5.26
CA PRO A 170 13.15 -19.91 -4.27
C PRO A 170 13.62 -19.66 -2.83
N GLU A 171 14.91 -19.81 -2.53
CA GLU A 171 15.48 -19.57 -1.20
C GLU A 171 16.00 -18.13 -1.04
N ASP A 172 15.89 -17.30 -2.08
CA ASP A 172 16.30 -15.90 -2.01
C ASP A 172 15.46 -15.16 -0.96
N PRO A 173 16.07 -14.41 -0.02
CA PRO A 173 15.34 -13.68 1.00
C PRO A 173 14.26 -12.73 0.47
N ALA A 174 14.37 -12.20 -0.76
CA ALA A 174 13.34 -11.34 -1.35
C ALA A 174 12.02 -12.10 -1.63
N ARG A 175 12.01 -13.43 -1.57
CA ARG A 175 10.79 -14.24 -1.67
C ARG A 175 9.82 -14.01 -0.52
N ILE A 176 10.24 -13.45 0.61
CA ILE A 176 9.32 -13.05 1.70
C ILE A 176 8.23 -12.08 1.22
N TYR A 177 8.51 -11.30 0.17
CA TYR A 177 7.57 -10.31 -0.36
C TYR A 177 6.40 -10.92 -1.13
N THR A 178 6.31 -12.24 -1.24
CA THR A 178 5.06 -12.91 -1.64
C THR A 178 3.96 -12.71 -0.60
N ASP A 179 4.36 -12.52 0.66
CA ASP A 179 3.46 -12.32 1.77
C ASP A 179 3.13 -10.84 1.94
N LYS A 180 1.90 -10.58 2.37
CA LYS A 180 1.36 -9.23 2.50
C LYS A 180 2.04 -8.42 3.60
N ASP A 181 2.39 -9.05 4.72
CA ASP A 181 2.94 -8.35 5.88
C ASP A 181 4.34 -7.76 5.60
N PRO A 182 5.29 -8.50 4.99
CA PRO A 182 6.55 -7.93 4.51
C PRO A 182 6.40 -6.75 3.54
N VAL A 183 5.48 -6.85 2.57
CA VAL A 183 5.21 -5.74 1.63
C VAL A 183 4.66 -4.52 2.36
N ALA A 184 3.77 -4.74 3.33
CA ALA A 184 3.15 -3.68 4.12
C ALA A 184 4.16 -2.88 4.95
N VAL A 185 5.37 -3.40 5.21
CA VAL A 185 6.47 -2.62 5.81
C VAL A 185 6.80 -1.42 4.94
N PHE A 186 6.97 -1.63 3.64
CA PHE A 186 7.29 -0.56 2.69
C PHE A 186 6.09 0.37 2.52
N GLU A 187 4.89 -0.18 2.29
CA GLU A 187 3.68 0.61 2.09
C GLU A 187 3.39 1.52 3.29
N HIS A 188 3.51 1.04 4.53
CA HIS A 188 3.15 1.81 5.73
C HIS A 188 4.28 2.70 6.26
N LEU A 189 5.55 2.38 6.03
CA LEU A 189 6.66 3.24 6.48
C LEU A 189 7.06 4.31 5.47
N LEU A 190 6.84 4.06 4.17
CA LEU A 190 7.36 4.92 3.11
C LEU A 190 6.28 5.73 2.37
N HIS A 191 4.98 5.43 2.56
CA HIS A 191 3.94 6.30 2.02
C HIS A 191 3.93 7.68 2.69
N GLY A 192 3.60 8.70 1.91
CA GLY A 192 3.62 10.08 2.40
C GLY A 192 2.37 10.38 3.23
N THR A 193 2.51 11.23 4.25
CA THR A 193 1.41 11.62 5.13
C THR A 193 0.28 12.37 4.40
N MET A 194 0.54 12.88 3.20
CA MET A 194 -0.44 13.52 2.31
C MET A 194 -0.61 12.76 0.98
N SER A 195 -0.23 11.49 0.92
CA SER A 195 -0.18 10.70 -0.32
C SER A 195 -1.49 9.99 -0.65
N THR A 196 -2.32 9.70 0.36
CA THR A 196 -3.63 9.08 0.17
C THR A 196 -4.60 10.07 -0.48
N THR A 197 -5.18 9.64 -1.61
CA THR A 197 -6.21 10.40 -2.35
C THR A 197 -7.57 9.77 -2.09
N HIS A 198 -8.50 10.55 -1.53
CA HIS A 198 -9.86 10.09 -1.21
C HIS A 198 -10.82 10.21 -2.38
N GLY A 199 -10.51 11.10 -3.32
CA GLY A 199 -11.32 11.43 -4.48
C GLY A 199 -10.76 12.67 -5.17
N HIS A 200 -11.56 13.28 -6.04
CA HIS A 200 -11.22 14.51 -6.73
C HIS A 200 -12.41 15.47 -6.64
N ASP A 201 -12.16 16.77 -6.54
CA ASP A 201 -13.20 17.81 -6.61
C ASP A 201 -13.68 18.04 -8.07
N ASP A 202 -14.69 18.88 -8.28
CA ASP A 202 -15.23 19.19 -9.61
C ASP A 202 -14.21 19.85 -10.56
N ARG A 203 -13.10 20.33 -10.01
CA ARG A 203 -11.97 20.87 -10.77
C ARG A 203 -10.93 19.79 -11.08
N GLY A 204 -11.09 18.56 -10.59
CA GLY A 204 -10.12 17.49 -10.72
C GLY A 204 -8.91 17.68 -9.80
N ASN A 205 -9.00 18.51 -8.75
CA ASN A 205 -7.95 18.57 -7.75
C ASN A 205 -8.10 17.38 -6.78
N PRO A 206 -7.01 16.73 -6.37
CA PRO A 206 -7.07 15.60 -5.47
C PRO A 206 -7.52 16.03 -4.06
N LEU A 207 -8.50 15.34 -3.52
CA LEU A 207 -8.95 15.48 -2.13
C LEU A 207 -8.03 14.64 -1.24
N ARG A 208 -7.26 15.33 -0.41
CA ARG A 208 -6.22 14.74 0.45
C ARG A 208 -6.45 15.16 1.89
N GLN A 209 -6.22 14.22 2.80
CA GLN A 209 -6.21 14.48 4.22
C GLN A 209 -4.88 13.99 4.79
N LEU A 210 -4.45 14.63 5.86
CA LEU A 210 -3.31 14.16 6.64
C LEU A 210 -3.63 12.76 7.17
N GLU A 211 -2.86 11.78 6.72
CA GLU A 211 -2.95 10.41 7.20
C GLU A 211 -2.15 10.29 8.49
N TYR A 212 -2.88 10.06 9.58
CA TYR A 212 -2.30 9.64 10.84
C TYR A 212 -2.16 8.12 10.77
N PRO A 213 -0.96 7.57 10.91
CA PRO A 213 -0.82 6.14 11.03
C PRO A 213 -1.49 5.71 12.35
N SER A 214 -2.70 5.18 12.26
CA SER A 214 -3.52 4.84 13.43
C SER A 214 -2.93 3.64 14.17
N THR A 215 -3.09 3.62 15.49
CA THR A 215 -2.76 2.49 16.36
C THR A 215 -3.97 1.58 16.59
N ASP A 216 -5.16 1.91 16.07
CA ASP A 216 -6.40 1.16 16.33
C ASP A 216 -6.35 -0.26 15.77
N GLN A 217 -5.51 -0.45 14.75
CA GLN A 217 -5.26 -1.68 14.02
C GLN A 217 -3.92 -2.33 14.39
N ILE A 218 -3.29 -1.86 15.47
CA ILE A 218 -2.02 -2.37 16.01
C ILE A 218 -2.29 -2.89 17.42
N SER A 219 -1.72 -4.06 17.75
CA SER A 219 -1.84 -4.60 19.10
C SER A 219 -1.13 -3.68 20.10
N PRO A 220 -1.77 -3.25 21.19
CA PRO A 220 -1.13 -2.40 22.19
C PRO A 220 0.04 -3.10 22.90
N LEU A 221 0.13 -4.44 22.84
CA LEU A 221 1.26 -5.18 23.44
C LEU A 221 2.58 -5.01 22.69
N VAL A 222 2.53 -4.66 21.40
CA VAL A 222 3.73 -4.54 20.55
C VAL A 222 4.03 -3.09 20.19
N LEU A 223 3.13 -2.16 20.52
CA LEU A 223 3.33 -0.73 20.31
C LEU A 223 4.43 -0.22 21.25
N ALA A 224 5.57 0.19 20.69
CA ALA A 224 6.65 0.72 21.50
C ALA A 224 6.29 2.11 22.05
N PRO A 225 6.57 2.41 23.34
CA PRO A 225 6.13 3.65 23.98
C PRO A 225 6.54 4.93 23.25
N GLN A 226 7.75 4.96 22.66
CA GLN A 226 8.26 6.10 21.91
C GLN A 226 7.48 6.41 20.62
N TYR A 227 6.66 5.47 20.13
CA TYR A 227 5.84 5.64 18.93
C TYR A 227 4.34 5.75 19.24
N SER A 228 3.98 5.90 20.53
CA SER A 228 2.58 6.11 20.94
C SER A 228 2.04 7.49 20.55
N ASP A 229 2.91 8.49 20.41
CA ASP A 229 2.55 9.83 19.99
C ASP A 229 2.30 9.90 18.47
N PRO A 230 1.09 10.29 18.01
CA PRO A 230 0.79 10.46 16.59
C PRO A 230 1.73 11.44 15.86
N GLN A 231 2.21 12.49 16.53
CA GLN A 231 3.11 13.48 15.92
C GLN A 231 4.51 12.89 15.67
N VAL A 232 5.00 12.06 16.59
CA VAL A 232 6.25 11.32 16.40
C VAL A 232 6.12 10.38 15.21
N ARG A 233 4.98 9.69 15.07
CA ARG A 233 4.74 8.80 13.92
C ARG A 233 4.74 9.54 12.59
N ILE A 234 4.07 10.70 12.52
CA ILE A 234 4.09 11.57 11.33
C ILE A 234 5.52 12.01 10.99
N ALA A 235 6.28 12.46 11.99
CA ALA A 235 7.66 12.88 11.79
C ALA A 235 8.54 11.75 11.26
N ILE A 236 8.37 10.52 11.77
CA ILE A 236 9.11 9.35 11.30
C ILE A 236 8.80 9.02 9.85
N MET A 237 7.53 9.09 9.43
CA MET A 237 7.16 8.88 8.02
C MET A 237 7.81 9.93 7.10
N ASP A 238 7.80 11.20 7.49
CA ASP A 238 8.48 12.27 6.73
C ASP A 238 10.00 12.05 6.67
N ILE A 239 10.62 11.70 7.80
CA ILE A 239 12.06 11.37 7.87
C ILE A 239 12.39 10.19 6.95
N ALA A 240 11.55 9.15 6.92
CA ALA A 240 11.77 7.97 6.07
C ALA A 240 11.80 8.36 4.58
N GLN A 241 10.84 9.17 4.11
CA GLN A 241 10.82 9.64 2.73
C GLN A 241 12.03 10.50 2.38
N ARG A 242 12.40 11.44 3.25
CA ARG A 242 13.59 12.28 3.07
C ARG A 242 14.87 11.47 3.06
N THR A 243 14.94 10.41 3.86
CA THR A 243 16.11 9.52 3.91
C THR A 243 16.28 8.79 2.58
N VAL A 244 15.20 8.33 1.95
CA VAL A 244 15.24 7.74 0.61
C VAL A 244 15.76 8.75 -0.41
N ALA A 245 15.24 9.98 -0.43
CA ALA A 245 15.71 11.03 -1.33
C ALA A 245 17.18 11.41 -1.10
N ASN A 246 17.62 11.49 0.16
CA ASN A 246 19.02 11.77 0.50
C ASN A 246 19.96 10.63 0.07
N CYS A 247 19.52 9.38 0.21
CA CYS A 247 20.25 8.22 -0.31
C CYS A 247 20.38 8.33 -1.83
N ALA A 248 19.27 8.56 -2.55
CA ALA A 248 19.26 8.73 -4.00
C ALA A 248 20.22 9.84 -4.47
N ARG A 249 20.24 10.99 -3.78
CA ARG A 249 21.17 12.08 -4.07
C ARG A 249 22.64 11.68 -3.90
N THR A 250 22.93 10.90 -2.87
CA THR A 250 24.28 10.38 -2.62
C THR A 250 24.69 9.42 -3.74
N ILE A 251 23.79 8.54 -4.15
CA ILE A 251 24.00 7.62 -5.28
C ILE A 251 24.23 8.39 -6.59
N ALA A 252 23.44 9.43 -6.87
CA ALA A 252 23.65 10.28 -8.04
C ALA A 252 25.03 10.96 -8.03
N ALA A 253 25.55 11.32 -6.85
CA ALA A 253 26.90 11.86 -6.73
C ALA A 253 27.99 10.79 -6.99
N PHE A 254 27.79 9.56 -6.51
CA PHE A 254 28.68 8.43 -6.79
C PHE A 254 28.71 8.09 -8.28
N ASP A 255 27.55 8.03 -8.93
CA ASP A 255 27.43 7.77 -10.36
C ASP A 255 28.19 8.81 -11.20
N ARG A 256 27.98 10.10 -10.91
CA ARG A 256 28.74 11.20 -11.57
C ARG A 256 30.24 11.15 -11.32
N ALA A 257 30.66 10.58 -10.19
CA ALA A 257 32.07 10.40 -9.85
C ALA A 257 32.67 9.10 -10.43
N GLY A 258 31.88 8.27 -11.12
CA GLY A 258 32.31 6.96 -11.63
C GLY A 258 32.56 5.93 -10.54
N ILE A 259 31.97 6.11 -9.35
CA ILE A 259 32.09 5.17 -8.22
C ILE A 259 31.01 4.10 -8.35
N ASP A 260 31.41 2.83 -8.39
CA ASP A 260 30.46 1.72 -8.38
C ASP A 260 29.82 1.57 -7.00
N TYR A 261 28.55 1.99 -6.92
CA TYR A 261 27.73 1.96 -5.71
C TYR A 261 26.84 0.70 -5.61
N ARG A 262 26.76 -0.10 -6.67
CA ARG A 262 25.81 -1.23 -6.76
C ARG A 262 26.07 -2.29 -5.67
N PRO A 263 27.31 -2.71 -5.38
CA PRO A 263 27.58 -3.68 -4.32
C PRO A 263 27.07 -3.23 -2.94
N GLN A 264 27.25 -1.94 -2.62
CA GLN A 264 26.77 -1.37 -1.36
C GLN A 264 25.25 -1.38 -1.28
N LEU A 265 24.55 -0.97 -2.35
CA LEU A 265 23.09 -1.00 -2.39
C LEU A 265 22.54 -2.44 -2.31
N THR A 266 23.16 -3.39 -3.00
CA THR A 266 22.78 -4.81 -2.93
C THR A 266 22.89 -5.34 -1.50
N GLU A 267 23.98 -5.03 -0.80
CA GLU A 267 24.17 -5.47 0.59
C GLU A 267 23.19 -4.80 1.56
N GLN A 268 22.91 -3.50 1.37
CA GLN A 268 21.91 -2.79 2.17
C GLN A 268 20.50 -3.33 1.93
N ALA A 269 20.14 -3.63 0.69
CA ALA A 269 18.87 -4.25 0.33
C ALA A 269 18.74 -5.64 0.96
N ARG A 270 19.79 -6.47 0.90
CA ARG A 270 19.83 -7.79 1.55
C ARG A 270 19.64 -7.68 3.05
N THR A 271 20.35 -6.77 3.71
CA THR A 271 20.22 -6.52 5.15
C THR A 271 18.81 -6.05 5.53
N CYS A 272 18.21 -5.15 4.75
CA CYS A 272 16.85 -4.70 4.96
C CYS A 272 15.85 -5.86 4.84
N THR A 273 15.95 -6.66 3.79
CA THR A 273 15.09 -7.84 3.58
C THR A 273 15.22 -8.84 4.72
N GLN A 274 16.43 -9.10 5.24
CA GLN A 274 16.63 -9.97 6.40
C GLN A 274 15.97 -9.43 7.67
N ARG A 275 16.01 -8.11 7.91
CA ARG A 275 15.29 -7.48 9.02
C ARG A 275 13.77 -7.61 8.88
N VAL A 276 13.24 -7.38 7.68
CA VAL A 276 11.82 -7.57 7.38
C VAL A 276 11.39 -9.01 7.60
N GLN A 277 12.18 -9.97 7.12
CA GLN A 277 11.94 -11.41 7.29
C GLN A 277 11.85 -11.79 8.76
N SER A 278 12.86 -11.39 9.54
CA SER A 278 12.93 -11.68 10.97
C SER A 278 11.74 -11.08 11.73
N TRP A 279 11.34 -9.85 11.41
CA TRP A 279 10.13 -9.23 11.98
C TRP A 279 8.84 -9.97 11.59
N ALA A 280 8.72 -10.38 10.33
CA ALA A 280 7.53 -11.03 9.81
C ALA A 280 7.31 -12.40 10.48
N TYR A 281 8.39 -13.18 10.64
CA TYR A 281 8.35 -14.50 11.28
C TYR A 281 8.44 -14.47 12.80
N GLY A 282 8.74 -13.31 13.40
CA GLY A 282 8.84 -13.16 14.85
C GLY A 282 10.12 -13.77 15.42
N ASP A 283 11.20 -13.79 14.65
CA ASP A 283 12.48 -14.36 15.08
C ASP A 283 13.11 -13.47 16.16
N SER A 284 13.50 -14.11 17.28
CA SER A 284 14.13 -13.42 18.42
C SER A 284 15.51 -12.82 18.12
N THR A 285 16.10 -13.11 16.96
CA THR A 285 17.41 -12.62 16.51
C THR A 285 17.32 -11.36 15.65
N GLY A 286 16.11 -10.84 15.40
CA GLY A 286 15.88 -9.63 14.63
C GLY A 286 16.45 -8.38 15.28
N ASP A 287 16.68 -7.34 14.47
CA ASP A 287 17.09 -6.03 14.95
C ASP A 287 15.97 -5.44 15.84
N PRO A 288 16.17 -5.29 17.17
CA PRO A 288 15.09 -4.89 18.08
C PRO A 288 14.55 -3.50 17.78
N ALA A 289 15.39 -2.59 17.26
CA ALA A 289 14.95 -1.24 16.91
C ALA A 289 14.07 -1.25 15.67
N PHE A 290 14.41 -2.09 14.68
CA PHE A 290 13.56 -2.30 13.51
C PHE A 290 12.24 -2.97 13.89
N ASN A 291 12.25 -4.01 14.73
CA ASN A 291 11.04 -4.70 15.16
C ASN A 291 10.09 -3.74 15.89
N ALA A 292 10.60 -2.95 16.84
CA ALA A 292 9.82 -1.94 17.54
C ALA A 292 9.19 -0.91 16.58
N LEU A 293 9.94 -0.48 15.54
CA LEU A 293 9.43 0.41 14.50
C LEU A 293 8.35 -0.27 13.66
N ALA A 294 8.61 -1.46 13.12
CA ALA A 294 7.67 -2.17 12.27
C ALA A 294 6.38 -2.55 13.03
N ASP A 295 6.47 -3.05 14.26
CA ASP A 295 5.30 -3.37 15.08
C ASP A 295 4.45 -2.14 15.42
N SER A 296 5.04 -0.94 15.44
CA SER A 296 4.34 0.30 15.78
C SER A 296 3.73 1.03 14.58
N PHE A 297 4.05 0.60 13.34
CA PHE A 297 3.57 1.25 12.11
C PHE A 297 2.85 0.30 11.17
N VAL A 298 3.26 -0.97 11.14
CA VAL A 298 2.82 -1.94 10.15
C VAL A 298 1.65 -2.73 10.70
N ARG A 299 0.49 -2.53 10.09
CA ARG A 299 -0.70 -3.30 10.38
C ARG A 299 -0.58 -4.68 9.74
N ARG A 300 -0.46 -5.72 10.57
CA ARG A 300 -0.38 -7.13 10.15
C ARG A 300 -1.68 -7.61 9.51
N THR A 301 -1.65 -8.80 8.93
CA THR A 301 -2.77 -9.45 8.25
C THR A 301 -4.03 -9.55 9.10
N ASP A 302 -3.90 -9.68 10.43
CA ASP A 302 -4.99 -9.77 11.40
C ASP A 302 -5.53 -8.41 11.90
N LYS A 303 -5.14 -7.29 11.29
CA LYS A 303 -5.52 -5.92 11.73
C LYS A 303 -7.02 -5.67 11.94
N ASN A 304 -7.89 -6.34 11.18
CA ASN A 304 -9.34 -6.19 11.33
C ASN A 304 -9.82 -6.84 12.64
N LEU A 305 -9.21 -7.97 13.01
CA LEU A 305 -9.46 -8.63 14.29
C LEU A 305 -8.93 -7.79 15.45
N VAL A 306 -7.75 -7.19 15.29
CA VAL A 306 -7.18 -6.25 16.29
C VAL A 306 -8.12 -5.06 16.51
N HIS A 307 -8.69 -4.50 15.44
CA HIS A 307 -9.65 -3.39 15.55
C HIS A 307 -10.93 -3.80 16.29
N ARG A 308 -11.51 -4.96 15.95
CA ARG A 308 -12.67 -5.54 16.65
C ARG A 308 -12.35 -5.79 18.13
N LEU A 309 -11.21 -6.41 18.42
CA LEU A 309 -10.77 -6.69 19.79
C LEU A 309 -10.56 -5.42 20.62
N ARG A 310 -10.08 -4.35 20.00
CA ARG A 310 -9.97 -3.04 20.64
C ARG A 310 -11.35 -2.50 21.03
N ALA A 311 -12.35 -2.59 20.15
CA ALA A 311 -13.71 -2.18 20.47
C ALA A 311 -14.28 -2.95 21.69
N ILE A 312 -14.07 -4.27 21.74
CA ILE A 312 -14.49 -5.13 22.86
C ILE A 312 -13.78 -4.72 24.17
N THR A 313 -12.48 -4.44 24.10
CA THR A 313 -11.65 -4.21 25.29
C THR A 313 -11.73 -2.78 25.85
N ASN A 314 -12.33 -1.84 25.12
CA ASN A 314 -12.49 -0.44 25.56
C ASN A 314 -13.28 -0.30 26.86
N ASP A 315 -14.27 -1.16 27.08
CA ASP A 315 -15.14 -1.12 28.26
C ASP A 315 -14.69 -2.08 29.37
N LEU A 316 -13.59 -2.80 29.16
CA LEU A 316 -13.02 -3.72 30.15
C LEU A 316 -12.07 -2.98 31.11
N GLY A 317 -12.03 -3.43 32.36
CA GLY A 317 -11.00 -2.99 33.31
C GLY A 317 -9.59 -3.44 32.87
N ILE A 318 -8.56 -2.68 33.29
CA ILE A 318 -7.14 -2.87 32.87
C ILE A 318 -6.67 -4.33 32.92
N VAL A 319 -7.03 -5.07 33.97
CA VAL A 319 -6.63 -6.48 34.15
C VAL A 319 -7.25 -7.38 33.08
N ALA A 320 -8.56 -7.22 32.84
CA ALA A 320 -9.27 -7.98 31.82
C ALA A 320 -8.79 -7.63 30.42
N THR A 321 -8.57 -6.34 30.12
CA THR A 321 -7.97 -5.87 28.86
C THR A 321 -6.62 -6.54 28.61
N THR A 322 -5.72 -6.49 29.60
CA THR A 322 -4.37 -7.08 29.48
C THR A 322 -4.44 -8.59 29.25
N ALA A 323 -5.27 -9.31 30.01
CA ALA A 323 -5.44 -10.75 29.86
C ALA A 323 -5.98 -11.12 28.47
N THR A 324 -6.95 -10.36 27.96
CA THR A 324 -7.52 -10.54 26.63
C THR A 324 -6.48 -10.37 25.52
N TRP A 325 -5.68 -9.31 25.57
CA TRP A 325 -4.63 -9.07 24.58
C TRP A 325 -3.53 -10.14 24.63
N LEU A 326 -3.12 -10.57 25.83
CA LEU A 326 -2.14 -11.65 25.98
C LEU A 326 -2.68 -12.99 25.46
N GLY A 327 -3.96 -13.27 25.73
CA GLY A 327 -4.67 -14.43 25.20
C GLY A 327 -4.63 -14.43 23.68
N TYR A 328 -5.03 -13.32 23.05
CA TYR A 328 -5.01 -13.16 21.59
C TYR A 328 -3.61 -13.29 20.98
N HIS A 329 -2.59 -12.69 21.60
CA HIS A 329 -1.22 -12.67 21.08
C HIS A 329 -0.62 -14.07 20.96
N ASN A 330 -0.92 -14.95 21.92
CA ASN A 330 -0.38 -16.31 21.98
C ASN A 330 -1.11 -17.32 21.07
N LEU A 331 -2.15 -16.88 20.34
CA LEU A 331 -2.89 -17.76 19.43
C LEU A 331 -2.23 -17.85 18.05
N SER A 332 -2.34 -19.03 17.45
CA SER A 332 -2.06 -19.20 16.02
C SER A 332 -3.04 -18.36 15.18
N PRO A 333 -2.65 -17.93 13.97
CA PRO A 333 -3.52 -17.15 13.09
C PRO A 333 -4.92 -17.77 12.88
N THR A 334 -5.00 -19.10 12.78
CA THR A 334 -6.24 -19.85 12.59
C THR A 334 -7.21 -19.80 13.77
N HIS A 335 -6.74 -19.50 14.98
CA HIS A 335 -7.57 -19.45 16.19
C HIS A 335 -7.96 -18.03 16.61
N LYS A 336 -7.30 -17.00 16.07
CA LYS A 336 -7.56 -15.60 16.40
C LYS A 336 -8.98 -15.16 16.07
N GLU A 337 -9.53 -15.55 14.92
CA GLU A 337 -10.91 -15.21 14.53
C GLU A 337 -11.92 -15.74 15.54
N ARG A 338 -11.85 -17.06 15.81
CA ARG A 338 -12.74 -17.73 16.77
C ARG A 338 -12.67 -17.11 18.17
N TYR A 339 -11.49 -16.65 18.58
CA TYR A 339 -11.31 -15.99 19.86
C TYR A 339 -12.04 -14.64 19.93
N VAL A 340 -11.91 -13.81 18.89
CA VAL A 340 -12.62 -12.52 18.81
C VAL A 340 -14.12 -12.75 18.75
N ASP A 341 -14.61 -13.67 17.90
CA ASP A 341 -16.04 -14.00 17.80
C ASP A 341 -16.65 -14.46 19.12
N LEU A 342 -15.90 -15.24 19.92
CA LEU A 342 -16.35 -15.70 21.22
C LEU A 342 -16.49 -14.53 22.20
N LEU A 343 -15.51 -13.62 22.22
CA LEU A 343 -15.53 -12.47 23.10
C LEU A 343 -16.69 -11.53 22.76
N GLU A 344 -16.92 -11.22 21.49
CA GLU A 344 -18.05 -10.38 21.04
C GLU A 344 -19.39 -10.93 21.56
N ARG A 345 -19.61 -12.25 21.42
CA ARG A 345 -20.85 -12.89 21.93
C ARG A 345 -21.00 -12.81 23.45
N THR A 346 -19.89 -12.87 24.18
CA THR A 346 -19.92 -12.79 25.64
C THR A 346 -20.11 -11.37 26.15
N THR A 347 -19.66 -10.35 25.41
CA THR A 347 -19.84 -8.94 25.77
C THR A 347 -21.19 -8.36 25.30
N ASP A 348 -21.76 -8.88 24.21
CA ASP A 348 -23.08 -8.46 23.70
C ASP A 348 -24.27 -9.13 24.43
N SER A 349 -24.00 -10.10 25.30
CA SER A 349 -25.06 -10.71 26.12
C SER A 349 -25.55 -9.70 27.17
N PRO A 350 -26.85 -9.35 27.21
CA PRO A 350 -27.37 -8.46 28.23
C PRO A 350 -27.09 -9.08 29.61
N GLY A 351 -26.51 -8.27 30.51
CA GLY A 351 -26.22 -8.70 31.87
C GLY A 351 -27.44 -9.33 32.56
N PRO A 352 -27.23 -10.18 33.58
CA PRO A 352 -28.29 -10.94 34.22
C PRO A 352 -29.42 -9.99 34.65
N ALA A 353 -30.64 -10.32 34.25
CA ALA A 353 -31.85 -9.62 34.68
C ALA A 353 -31.78 -9.44 36.20
N THR A 354 -31.97 -8.20 36.64
CA THR A 354 -32.09 -7.81 38.05
C THR A 354 -33.03 -8.81 38.74
N PRO A 355 -32.65 -9.46 39.84
CA PRO A 355 -33.53 -10.40 40.50
C PRO A 355 -34.78 -9.65 40.96
N GLU A 356 -35.94 -10.07 40.45
CA GLU A 356 -37.24 -9.58 40.92
C GLU A 356 -37.30 -9.74 42.43
N GLY A 357 -37.42 -8.61 43.13
CA GLY A 357 -37.55 -8.57 44.57
C GLY A 357 -38.75 -9.40 45.01
N GLN A 358 -38.50 -10.39 45.85
CA GLN A 358 -39.55 -11.08 46.60
C GLN A 358 -40.26 -10.05 47.49
N SER A 359 -41.53 -9.76 47.20
CA SER A 359 -42.40 -9.12 48.19
C SER A 359 -42.77 -10.16 49.23
N HIS A 360 -42.25 -10.01 50.44
CA HIS A 360 -42.79 -10.69 51.61
C HIS A 360 -44.19 -10.13 51.91
N GLY A 361 -45.20 -10.99 51.78
CA GLY A 361 -46.50 -10.85 52.44
C GLY A 361 -46.54 -11.72 53.69
#